data_AF-A0A484H1C9-F1
#
_entry.id   AF-A0A484H1C9-F1
#
_cell.length_a   1.000
_cell.length_b   1.000
_cell.length_c   1.000
_cell.angle_alpha   90.00
_cell.angle_beta   90.00
_cell.angle_gamma   90.00
#
_symmetry.space_group_name_H-M   'P 1'
#
loop_
_entity.id
_entity.type
_entity.pdbx_description
1 polymer ?
#
loop_
_entity_poly.entity_id
_entity_poly.type
_entity_poly.pdbx_seq_one_letter_code
_entity_poly.pdbx_strand_id
1 'polypeptide(L)' 'LEDDEAWPENGSLNYNTFLQLDIFCKRQGEWTEVPYVQDFIA' A
#
# COMPACT_ATOMS: atom_id res chain seq x y z
N LEU A 1 -6.30 -16.20 14.02
CA LEU A 1 -5.86 -14.82 13.71
C LEU A 1 -4.94 -14.96 12.53
N GLU A 2 -5.04 -14.04 11.55
CA GLU A 2 -4.57 -14.16 10.17
C GLU A 2 -5.58 -14.83 9.23
N ASP A 3 -6.72 -14.15 9.12
CA ASP A 3 -7.43 -14.04 7.84
C ASP A 3 -6.65 -13.01 6.99
N ASP A 4 -5.38 -13.31 6.71
CA ASP A 4 -4.53 -12.44 5.92
C ASP A 4 -5.02 -12.55 4.48
N GLU A 5 -5.85 -11.58 4.11
CA GLU A 5 -6.36 -11.43 2.76
C GLU A 5 -5.15 -11.37 1.81
N ALA A 6 -4.99 -12.43 1.00
CA ALA A 6 -3.90 -12.52 0.05
C ALA A 6 -3.95 -11.32 -0.89
N TRP A 7 -2.78 -10.74 -1.20
CA TRP A 7 -2.72 -9.65 -2.14
C TRP A 7 -3.31 -10.09 -3.49
N PRO A 8 -4.31 -9.39 -4.04
CA PRO A 8 -4.94 -9.78 -5.30
C PRO A 8 -3.94 -9.74 -6.46
N GLU A 9 -4.06 -10.69 -7.38
CA GLU A 9 -3.16 -10.83 -8.54
C GLU A 9 -3.12 -9.57 -9.42
N ASN A 10 -4.26 -8.88 -9.53
CA ASN A 10 -4.40 -7.62 -10.29
C ASN A 10 -4.16 -6.37 -9.43
N GLY A 11 -3.71 -6.54 -8.18
CA GLY A 11 -3.64 -5.47 -7.20
C GLY A 11 -5.01 -4.95 -6.78
N SER A 12 -5.00 -3.82 -6.08
CA SER A 12 -6.19 -3.14 -5.56
C SER A 12 -6.21 -1.71 -6.05
N LEU A 13 -7.39 -1.20 -6.44
CA LEU A 13 -7.63 0.22 -6.66
C LEU A 13 -8.35 0.88 -5.48
N ASN A 14 -8.46 0.17 -4.35
CA ASN A 14 -9.12 0.69 -3.16
C ASN A 14 -8.21 1.75 -2.50
N TYR A 15 -8.72 2.97 -2.40
CA TYR A 15 -8.04 4.09 -1.76
C TYR A 15 -7.50 3.76 -0.35
N ASN A 16 -8.27 3.03 0.46
CA ASN A 16 -7.84 2.66 1.81
C ASN A 16 -6.63 1.72 1.78
N THR A 17 -6.52 0.85 0.78
CA THR A 17 -5.35 -0.02 0.59
C THR A 17 -4.11 0.82 0.31
N PHE A 18 -4.20 1.81 -0.57
CA PHE A 18 -3.06 2.70 -0.85
C PHE A 18 -2.65 3.54 0.36
N LEU A 19 -3.61 4.07 1.14
CA LEU A 19 -3.29 4.81 2.36
C LEU A 19 -2.56 3.93 3.39
N GLN A 20 -2.98 2.66 3.54
CA GLN A 20 -2.30 1.73 4.42
C GLN A 20 -0.90 1.36 3.91
N LEU A 21 -0.73 1.19 2.59
CA LEU A 21 0.56 0.97 1.97
C LEU A 21 1.52 2.15 2.17
N ASP A 22 1.06 3.39 1.99
CA ASP A 22 1.87 4.59 2.21
C ASP A 22 2.40 4.66 3.65
N ILE A 23 1.53 4.39 4.63
CA ILE A 23 1.92 4.32 6.05
C ILE A 23 2.90 3.17 6.28
N PHE A 24 2.68 2.01 5.66
CA PHE A 24 3.56 0.86 5.78
C PHE A 24 4.96 1.15 5.23
N CYS A 25 5.08 1.65 4.00
CA CYS A 25 6.35 2.02 3.38
C CYS A 25 7.14 3.02 4.24
N LYS A 26 6.45 4.05 4.75
CA LYS A 26 7.06 5.05 5.67
C LYS A 26 7.58 4.42 6.97
N ARG A 27 6.88 3.43 7.51
CA ARG A 27 7.29 2.71 8.74
C ARG A 27 8.46 1.76 8.52
N GLN A 28 8.50 1.10 7.36
CA GLN A 28 9.61 0.21 6.98
C GLN A 28 10.85 0.98 6.52
N GLY A 29 10.71 2.28 6.21
CA GLY A 29 11.78 3.09 5.66
C GLY A 29 12.02 2.87 4.16
N GLU A 30 11.03 2.29 3.47
CA GLU A 30 11.02 2.06 2.02
C GLU A 30 10.65 3.36 1.28
N TRP A 31 11.47 4.39 1.48
CA TRP A 31 11.20 5.74 0.96
C TRP A 31 11.19 5.82 -0.58
N THR A 32 11.78 4.84 -1.27
CA THR A 32 11.74 4.75 -2.74
C THR A 32 10.36 4.34 -3.27
N GLU A 33 9.57 3.63 -2.46
CA GLU A 33 8.23 3.18 -2.83
C GLU A 33 7.14 4.22 -2.51
N VAL A 34 7.42 5.14 -1.57
CA VAL A 34 6.46 6.18 -1.16
C VAL A 34 5.97 7.04 -2.33
N PRO A 35 6.83 7.57 -3.23
CA PRO A 35 6.36 8.33 -4.39
C PRO A 35 5.41 7.54 -5.28
N TYR A 36 5.73 6.26 -5.54
CA TYR A 36 4.90 5.39 -6.36
C TYR A 36 3.51 5.21 -5.74
N VAL A 37 3.42 4.95 -4.43
CA VAL A 37 2.12 4.79 -3.75
C VAL A 37 1.32 6.10 -3.72
N GLN A 38 2.00 7.24 -3.51
CA GLN A 38 1.34 8.55 -3.44
C GLN A 38 0.71 8.98 -4.77
N ASP A 39 1.27 8.56 -5.90
CA ASP A 39 0.68 8.82 -7.23
C ASP A 39 -0.73 8.22 -7.40
N PHE A 40 -1.09 7.18 -6.63
CA PHE A 40 -2.43 6.57 -6.65
C PHE A 40 -3.38 7.14 -5.58
N ILE A 41 -2.89 8.04 -4.71
CA ILE A 41 -3.67 8.69 -3.65
C ILE A 41 -4.13 10.11 -4.06
N ALA A 42 -3.39 10.77 -4.95
CA ALA A 42 -3.65 12.13 -5.44
C ALA A 42 -4.77 12.20 -6.49
#